data_AF-A0A7V9KNE5-F1
#
_entry.id   AF-A0A7V9KNE5-F1
#
_cell.length_a   1.000
_cell.length_b   1.000
_cell.length_c   1.000
_cell.angle_alpha   90.00
_cell.angle_beta   90.00
_cell.angle_gamma   90.00
#
_symmetry.space_group_name_H-M   'P 1'
#
loop_
_entity.id
_entity.type
_entity.pdbx_description
1 polymer ?
#
loop_
_entity_poly.entity_id
_entity_poly.type
_entity_poly.pdbx_seq_one_letter_code
_entity_poly.pdbx_strand_id
1 'polypeptide(L)'
;MLALVALLPSFLKRPTYRLFFGYRVGERVHIGFSLIDAQECVIDNDVHIGHLNVVIGVGKLSVGDHAKIGHLNIIRGGDEVRLGRYSQIMRMNEINSIPDPDVVNATDPRFVLGNGSIITTGHKIDFTDRVDIGHRTILGGRNSSLWTHNRQRTRPIDIGCFTYIGSEIRIAPGASIPSRCIVGIGSVITNQLTQEEYLIAGVPAKSIKPLDEEDKFLIERKTRLDLPDDI
;
A
#
# COMPACT_ATOMS: atom_id res chain seq x y z
N MET A 1 13.00 23.17 -7.99
CA MET A 1 13.96 22.76 -6.94
C MET A 1 13.87 21.27 -6.62
N LEU A 2 12.68 20.75 -6.29
CA LEU A 2 12.44 19.34 -5.93
C LEU A 2 12.81 18.31 -7.02
N ALA A 3 12.50 18.61 -8.29
CA ALA A 3 12.88 17.74 -9.42
C ALA A 3 14.40 17.54 -9.58
N LEU A 4 15.21 18.52 -9.18
CA LEU A 4 16.68 18.38 -9.22
C LEU A 4 17.19 17.44 -8.13
N VAL A 5 16.51 17.40 -6.97
CA VAL A 5 16.82 16.47 -5.88
C VAL A 5 16.64 15.04 -6.36
N ALA A 6 15.65 14.76 -7.22
CA ALA A 6 15.40 13.42 -7.74
C ALA A 6 16.60 12.81 -8.46
N LEU A 7 17.48 13.62 -9.05
CA LEU A 7 18.67 13.20 -9.79
C LEU A 7 19.92 13.03 -8.91
N LEU A 8 19.86 13.44 -7.63
CA LEU A 8 21.00 13.32 -6.73
C LEU A 8 21.29 11.85 -6.37
N PRO A 9 22.56 11.46 -6.21
CA PRO A 9 22.94 10.22 -5.56
C PRO A 9 22.37 10.10 -4.14
N SER A 10 22.11 8.88 -3.69
CA SER A 10 21.48 8.59 -2.39
C SER A 10 22.17 9.24 -1.20
N PHE A 11 23.51 9.27 -1.19
CA PHE A 11 24.30 9.87 -0.11
C PHE A 11 24.13 11.39 0.01
N LEU A 12 23.74 12.08 -1.07
CA LEU A 12 23.43 13.53 -1.05
C LEU A 12 21.95 13.80 -0.80
N LYS A 13 21.06 12.84 -1.08
CA LYS A 13 19.61 13.03 -0.89
C LYS A 13 19.24 13.25 0.56
N ARG A 14 19.78 12.45 1.48
CA ARG A 14 19.47 12.56 2.90
C ARG A 14 19.73 13.97 3.47
N PRO A 15 20.95 14.55 3.35
CA PRO A 15 21.19 15.89 3.85
C PRO A 15 20.34 16.93 3.11
N THR A 16 20.15 16.76 1.79
CA THR A 16 19.34 17.70 0.99
C THR A 16 17.88 17.74 1.47
N TYR A 17 17.24 16.59 1.67
CA TYR A 17 15.87 16.52 2.17
C TYR A 17 15.74 17.12 3.58
N ARG A 18 16.70 16.86 4.46
CA ARG A 18 16.70 17.40 5.83
C ARG A 18 16.90 18.92 5.86
N LEU A 19 17.85 19.44 5.08
CA LEU A 19 18.24 20.85 5.12
C LEU A 19 17.27 21.77 4.37
N PHE A 20 16.80 21.35 3.19
CA PHE A 20 16.01 22.23 2.32
C PHE A 20 14.50 21.99 2.40
N PHE A 21 14.06 20.84 2.91
CA PHE A 21 12.64 20.47 2.96
C PHE A 21 12.14 20.15 4.38
N GLY A 22 13.02 20.18 5.40
CA GLY A 22 12.65 19.90 6.79
C GLY A 22 12.25 18.44 7.06
N TYR A 23 12.48 17.52 6.12
CA TYR A 23 12.08 16.12 6.25
C TYR A 23 12.88 15.40 7.33
N ARG A 24 12.25 14.43 8.00
CA ARG A 24 12.91 13.56 8.97
C ARG A 24 13.33 12.28 8.27
N VAL A 25 14.63 12.14 8.04
CA VAL A 25 15.20 10.96 7.38
C VAL A 25 16.24 10.31 8.29
N GLY A 26 15.98 9.05 8.63
CA GLY A 26 16.77 8.21 9.52
C GLY A 26 18.12 7.78 8.94
N GLU A 27 18.76 6.86 9.65
CA GLU A 27 20.05 6.28 9.30
C GLU A 27 19.91 5.14 8.28
N ARG A 28 20.97 4.90 7.51
CA ARG A 28 21.06 3.80 6.52
C ARG A 28 19.91 3.79 5.49
N VAL A 29 19.23 4.92 5.33
CA VAL A 29 18.20 5.11 4.30
C VAL A 29 18.85 5.21 2.92
N HIS A 30 18.37 4.40 1.99
CA HIS A 30 18.71 4.48 0.58
C HIS A 30 17.54 5.05 -0.22
N ILE A 31 17.80 6.07 -1.03
CA ILE A 31 16.84 6.61 -1.99
C ILE A 31 17.52 6.67 -3.35
N GLY A 32 17.10 5.83 -4.29
CA GLY A 32 17.54 5.85 -5.68
C GLY A 32 17.06 7.10 -6.41
N PHE A 33 17.13 7.15 -7.74
CA PHE A 33 16.72 8.30 -8.58
C PHE A 33 15.19 8.50 -8.60
N SER A 34 14.66 8.89 -7.45
CA SER A 34 13.24 9.02 -7.16
C SER A 34 12.91 10.40 -6.62
N LEU A 35 11.73 10.89 -6.96
CA LEU A 35 11.16 12.15 -6.49
C LEU A 35 10.29 11.88 -5.26
N ILE A 36 10.50 12.64 -4.20
CA ILE A 36 9.65 12.61 -3.00
C ILE A 36 9.22 14.03 -2.69
N ASP A 37 8.00 14.36 -3.05
CA ASP A 37 7.32 15.63 -2.80
C ASP A 37 6.11 15.40 -1.88
N ALA A 38 6.30 15.75 -0.61
CA ALA A 38 5.27 15.72 0.43
C ALA A 38 5.35 16.98 1.31
N GLN A 39 4.26 17.38 1.96
CA GLN A 39 4.28 18.52 2.89
C GLN A 39 5.02 18.14 4.19
N GLU A 40 4.74 16.95 4.70
CA GLU A 40 5.45 16.31 5.81
C GLU A 40 6.00 14.96 5.37
N CYS A 41 7.26 14.66 5.73
CA CYS A 41 7.89 13.40 5.37
C CYS A 41 8.73 12.85 6.53
N VAL A 42 8.44 11.61 6.91
CA VAL A 42 9.17 10.82 7.90
C VAL A 42 9.58 9.49 7.26
N ILE A 43 10.88 9.25 7.19
CA ILE A 43 11.45 7.99 6.71
C ILE A 43 12.37 7.47 7.82
N ASP A 44 12.00 6.32 8.40
CA ASP A 44 12.73 5.69 9.48
C ASP A 44 14.02 5.00 9.00
N ASN A 45 14.74 4.37 9.92
CA ASN A 45 16.02 3.73 9.64
C ASN A 45 15.89 2.54 8.68
N ASP A 46 16.96 2.25 7.95
CA ASP A 46 17.09 1.03 7.13
C ASP A 46 16.06 0.90 6.00
N VAL A 47 15.39 2.00 5.65
CA VAL A 47 14.45 2.05 4.53
C VAL A 47 15.20 2.03 3.20
N HIS A 48 14.68 1.24 2.25
CA HIS A 48 15.19 1.22 0.89
C HIS A 48 14.10 1.67 -0.09
N ILE A 49 14.35 2.77 -0.79
CA ILE A 49 13.56 3.27 -1.91
C ILE A 49 14.42 3.13 -3.17
N GLY A 50 13.91 2.38 -4.16
CA GLY A 50 14.58 2.17 -5.43
C GLY A 50 14.57 3.41 -6.32
N HIS A 51 14.73 3.18 -7.63
CA HIS A 51 14.80 4.23 -8.65
C HIS A 51 13.45 4.49 -9.31
N LEU A 52 13.32 5.70 -9.84
CA LEU A 52 12.21 6.14 -10.69
C LEU A 52 10.85 6.02 -10.00
N ASN A 53 10.82 6.12 -8.67
CA ASN A 53 9.58 6.35 -7.94
C ASN A 53 9.22 7.83 -8.00
N VAL A 54 7.93 8.10 -8.11
CA VAL A 54 7.37 9.44 -8.13
C VAL A 54 6.36 9.53 -7.00
N VAL A 55 6.72 10.21 -5.91
CA VAL A 55 5.79 10.60 -4.85
C VAL A 55 5.53 12.09 -4.98
N ILE A 56 4.28 12.49 -5.23
CA ILE A 56 3.91 13.88 -5.50
C ILE A 56 2.58 14.30 -4.87
N GLY A 57 2.53 15.53 -4.35
CA GLY A 57 1.30 16.11 -3.80
C GLY A 57 0.73 15.36 -2.61
N VAL A 58 1.57 14.65 -1.84
CA VAL A 58 1.15 13.94 -0.62
C VAL A 58 1.18 14.91 0.56
N GLY A 59 0.13 14.95 1.38
CA GLY A 59 0.12 15.71 2.63
C GLY A 59 1.23 15.21 3.57
N LYS A 60 1.08 13.98 4.08
CA LYS A 60 2.07 13.33 4.94
C LYS A 60 2.52 11.98 4.40
N LEU A 61 3.83 11.82 4.20
CA LEU A 61 4.45 10.53 3.91
C LEU A 61 5.15 9.98 5.15
N SER A 62 4.79 8.76 5.57
CA SER A 62 5.46 8.03 6.66
C SER A 62 5.91 6.66 6.20
N VAL A 63 7.19 6.34 6.37
CA VAL A 63 7.77 5.05 5.97
C VAL A 63 8.51 4.44 7.16
N GLY A 64 7.96 3.35 7.70
CA GLY A 64 8.49 2.66 8.87
C GLY A 64 9.82 1.93 8.59
N ASP A 65 10.52 1.59 9.66
CA ASP A 65 11.85 0.98 9.59
C ASP A 65 11.87 -0.29 8.75
N HIS A 66 12.99 -0.53 8.05
CA HIS A 66 13.19 -1.69 7.17
C HIS A 66 12.17 -1.86 6.03
N ALA A 67 11.28 -0.88 5.81
CA ALA A 67 10.34 -0.91 4.70
C ALA A 67 11.06 -0.76 3.34
N LYS A 68 10.47 -1.35 2.31
CA LYS A 68 11.04 -1.38 0.96
C LYS A 68 10.04 -0.84 -0.06
N ILE A 69 10.42 0.20 -0.80
CA ILE A 69 9.74 0.63 -2.01
C ILE A 69 10.67 0.28 -3.17
N GLY A 70 10.21 -0.57 -4.10
CA GLY A 70 11.01 -0.98 -5.25
C GLY A 70 11.17 0.14 -6.28
N HIS A 71 10.88 -0.15 -7.54
CA HIS A 71 11.14 0.77 -8.65
C HIS A 71 9.85 1.15 -9.37
N LEU A 72 9.86 2.31 -10.03
CA LEU A 72 8.80 2.69 -10.97
C LEU A 72 7.40 2.76 -10.33
N ASN A 73 7.29 3.00 -9.03
CA ASN A 73 5.99 3.23 -8.41
C ASN A 73 5.59 4.70 -8.53
N ILE A 74 4.31 4.94 -8.73
CA ILE A 74 3.71 6.27 -8.70
C ILE A 74 2.80 6.32 -7.47
N ILE A 75 3.05 7.30 -6.60
CA ILE A 75 2.23 7.60 -5.43
C ILE A 75 1.82 9.07 -5.53
N ARG A 76 0.53 9.37 -5.62
CA ARG A 76 0.07 10.75 -5.87
C ARG A 76 -1.12 11.14 -5.01
N GLY A 77 -1.03 12.33 -4.42
CA GLY A 77 -2.16 12.98 -3.76
C GLY A 77 -2.45 12.45 -2.36
N GLY A 78 -3.54 12.94 -1.80
CA GLY A 78 -4.10 12.50 -0.52
C GLY A 78 -3.44 13.09 0.71
N ASP A 79 -4.10 12.92 1.84
CA ASP A 79 -3.72 13.52 3.12
C ASP A 79 -2.59 12.74 3.79
N GLU A 80 -2.62 11.40 3.69
CA GLU A 80 -1.60 10.54 4.30
C GLU A 80 -1.31 9.30 3.45
N VAL A 81 -0.01 9.00 3.31
CA VAL A 81 0.50 7.73 2.82
C VAL A 81 1.41 7.15 3.90
N ARG A 82 1.01 6.02 4.48
CA ARG A 82 1.72 5.38 5.58
C ARG A 82 2.09 3.93 5.25
N LEU A 83 3.38 3.64 5.27
CA LEU A 83 3.94 2.31 5.12
C LEU A 83 4.47 1.83 6.46
N GLY A 84 3.97 0.70 6.95
CA GLY A 84 4.37 0.10 8.21
C GLY A 84 5.80 -0.45 8.19
N ARG A 85 6.28 -0.81 9.38
CA ARG A 85 7.57 -1.46 9.60
C ARG A 85 7.68 -2.72 8.74
N TYR A 86 8.82 -2.95 8.10
CA TYR A 86 9.05 -4.10 7.22
C TYR A 86 8.01 -4.30 6.10
N SER A 87 7.15 -3.32 5.83
CA SER A 87 6.23 -3.40 4.68
C SER A 87 7.00 -3.30 3.36
N GLN A 88 6.39 -3.73 2.26
CA GLN A 88 7.00 -3.68 0.95
C GLN A 88 6.00 -3.33 -0.14
N ILE A 89 6.31 -2.30 -0.92
CA ILE A 89 5.70 -2.08 -2.23
C ILE A 89 6.77 -2.47 -3.25
N MET A 90 6.51 -3.47 -4.11
CA MET A 90 7.50 -3.87 -5.10
C MET A 90 7.60 -2.84 -6.23
N ARG A 91 7.12 -3.13 -7.44
CA ARG A 91 7.42 -2.28 -8.60
C ARG A 91 6.20 -1.98 -9.46
N MET A 92 6.25 -0.88 -10.20
CA MET A 92 5.24 -0.52 -11.21
C MET A 92 3.82 -0.36 -10.65
N ASN A 93 3.65 -0.08 -9.36
CA ASN A 93 2.33 0.17 -8.78
C ASN A 93 1.93 1.63 -8.97
N GLU A 94 0.63 1.86 -9.11
CA GLU A 94 0.00 3.18 -9.18
C GLU A 94 -0.93 3.31 -7.98
N ILE A 95 -0.58 4.18 -7.02
CA ILE A 95 -1.32 4.40 -5.77
C ILE A 95 -1.70 5.88 -5.75
N ASN A 96 -2.95 6.19 -6.10
CA ASN A 96 -3.36 7.56 -6.43
C ASN A 96 -4.63 7.98 -5.68
N SER A 97 -4.66 9.23 -5.23
CA SER A 97 -5.86 9.93 -4.79
C SER A 97 -6.17 11.05 -5.78
N ILE A 98 -7.44 11.27 -6.07
CA ILE A 98 -7.91 12.40 -6.89
C ILE A 98 -7.82 13.68 -6.03
N PRO A 99 -7.07 14.71 -6.46
CA PRO A 99 -7.11 16.03 -5.81
C PRO A 99 -8.47 16.69 -6.05
N ASP A 100 -9.01 17.35 -5.03
CA ASP A 100 -10.26 18.11 -5.08
C ASP A 100 -11.41 17.37 -5.79
N PRO A 101 -11.80 16.16 -5.33
CA PRO A 101 -12.79 15.34 -6.02
C PRO A 101 -14.19 15.96 -5.95
N ASP A 102 -14.91 15.96 -7.08
CA ASP A 102 -16.33 16.38 -7.15
C ASP A 102 -17.24 15.25 -6.66
N VAL A 103 -17.45 15.18 -5.34
CA VAL A 103 -18.23 14.14 -4.66
C VAL A 103 -19.23 14.73 -3.67
N VAL A 104 -20.30 13.99 -3.39
CA VAL A 104 -21.41 14.44 -2.51
C VAL A 104 -21.20 14.11 -1.03
N ASN A 105 -20.06 13.54 -0.66
CA ASN A 105 -19.71 13.21 0.72
C ASN A 105 -18.28 13.64 1.04
N ALA A 106 -17.98 13.82 2.33
CA ALA A 106 -16.62 14.05 2.78
C ALA A 106 -15.72 12.85 2.41
N THR A 107 -14.47 13.16 2.06
CA THR A 107 -13.45 12.16 1.73
C THR A 107 -12.48 11.98 2.90
N ASP A 108 -11.80 10.84 2.89
CA ASP A 108 -10.76 10.49 3.85
C ASP A 108 -9.55 9.88 3.11
N PRO A 109 -8.79 10.68 2.34
CA PRO A 109 -7.81 10.17 1.38
C PRO A 109 -6.51 9.72 2.05
N ARG A 110 -6.59 8.61 2.81
CA ARG A 110 -5.47 8.01 3.53
C ARG A 110 -5.20 6.59 3.03
N PHE A 111 -3.95 6.33 2.65
CA PHE A 111 -3.48 5.00 2.29
C PHE A 111 -2.58 4.44 3.39
N VAL A 112 -2.94 3.29 3.95
CA VAL A 112 -2.19 2.62 5.01
C VAL A 112 -1.85 1.19 4.60
N LEU A 113 -0.56 0.88 4.58
CA LEU A 113 -0.04 -0.47 4.44
C LEU A 113 0.53 -0.93 5.78
N GLY A 114 -0.06 -1.96 6.38
CA GLY A 114 0.32 -2.48 7.69
C GLY A 114 1.73 -3.06 7.76
N ASN A 115 2.20 -3.32 8.98
CA ASN A 115 3.53 -3.87 9.21
C ASN A 115 3.70 -5.23 8.52
N GLY A 116 4.85 -5.47 7.90
CA GLY A 116 5.14 -6.71 7.17
C GLY A 116 4.25 -6.94 5.95
N SER A 117 3.35 -6.04 5.57
CA SER A 117 2.46 -6.26 4.42
C SER A 117 3.17 -5.98 3.10
N ILE A 118 2.78 -6.71 2.06
CA ILE A 118 3.41 -6.65 0.74
C ILE A 118 2.37 -6.34 -0.33
N ILE A 119 2.64 -5.32 -1.14
CA ILE A 119 2.01 -5.11 -2.43
C ILE A 119 3.03 -5.51 -3.49
N THR A 120 2.70 -6.47 -4.33
CA THR A 120 3.62 -6.96 -5.36
C THR A 120 3.74 -5.96 -6.51
N THR A 121 3.31 -6.30 -7.71
CA THR A 121 3.77 -5.59 -8.91
C THR A 121 2.62 -5.21 -9.84
N GLY A 122 2.51 -3.95 -10.23
CA GLY A 122 1.56 -3.55 -11.27
C GLY A 122 0.11 -3.50 -10.80
N HIS A 123 -0.13 -3.12 -9.55
CA HIS A 123 -1.47 -2.88 -9.03
C HIS A 123 -1.86 -1.41 -9.15
N LYS A 124 -3.16 -1.17 -9.29
CA LYS A 124 -3.77 0.16 -9.24
C LYS A 124 -4.59 0.29 -7.96
N ILE A 125 -4.28 1.28 -7.15
CA ILE A 125 -4.95 1.51 -5.87
C ILE A 125 -5.40 2.96 -5.86
N ASP A 126 -6.69 3.18 -6.00
CA ASP A 126 -7.30 4.46 -5.74
C ASP A 126 -7.60 4.61 -4.25
N PHE A 127 -7.12 5.69 -3.64
CA PHE A 127 -7.36 6.03 -2.23
C PHE A 127 -7.91 7.46 -2.10
N THR A 128 -8.83 7.83 -3.00
CA THR A 128 -9.61 9.07 -2.87
C THR A 128 -10.50 9.05 -1.61
N ASP A 129 -10.87 7.85 -1.15
CA ASP A 129 -11.22 7.54 0.24
C ASP A 129 -10.16 6.62 0.87
N ARG A 130 -10.37 6.22 2.12
CA ARG A 130 -9.37 5.46 2.86
C ARG A 130 -9.18 4.06 2.27
N VAL A 131 -7.92 3.63 2.18
CA VAL A 131 -7.55 2.23 1.95
C VAL A 131 -6.66 1.78 3.08
N ASP A 132 -7.18 0.88 3.92
CA ASP A 132 -6.44 0.24 5.00
C ASP A 132 -6.13 -1.21 4.64
N ILE A 133 -4.85 -1.56 4.62
CA ILE A 133 -4.37 -2.93 4.46
C ILE A 133 -3.71 -3.34 5.78
N GLY A 134 -4.28 -4.35 6.44
CA GLY A 134 -3.81 -4.89 7.72
C GLY A 134 -2.39 -5.43 7.66
N HIS A 135 -1.82 -5.78 8.81
CA HIS A 135 -0.45 -6.29 8.91
C HIS A 135 -0.34 -7.73 8.37
N ARG A 136 0.87 -8.09 7.91
CA ARG A 136 1.18 -9.39 7.29
C ARG A 136 0.21 -9.81 6.17
N THR A 137 -0.31 -8.85 5.44
CA THR A 137 -1.20 -9.08 4.28
C THR A 137 -0.43 -8.94 2.99
N ILE A 138 -0.72 -9.82 2.03
CA ILE A 138 -0.09 -9.81 0.70
C ILE A 138 -1.16 -9.53 -0.36
N LEU A 139 -1.03 -8.40 -1.06
CA LEU A 139 -1.63 -8.22 -2.38
C LEU A 139 -0.66 -8.77 -3.42
N GLY A 140 -0.91 -10.00 -3.84
CA GLY A 140 -0.03 -10.80 -4.68
C GLY A 140 -0.30 -10.69 -6.17
N GLY A 141 0.62 -11.26 -6.96
CA GLY A 141 0.52 -11.26 -8.41
C GLY A 141 0.66 -9.86 -9.02
N ARG A 142 -0.23 -9.53 -9.95
CA ARG A 142 -0.26 -8.28 -10.73
C ARG A 142 -1.69 -7.88 -11.11
N ASN A 143 -1.85 -6.67 -11.65
CA ASN A 143 -3.07 -6.19 -12.32
C ASN A 143 -4.34 -6.17 -11.45
N SER A 144 -4.19 -6.04 -10.14
CA SER A 144 -5.35 -5.82 -9.26
C SER A 144 -5.70 -4.34 -9.24
N SER A 145 -6.98 -4.03 -9.09
CA SER A 145 -7.51 -2.67 -9.03
C SER A 145 -8.43 -2.48 -7.81
N LEU A 146 -8.10 -1.52 -6.95
CA LEU A 146 -8.90 -1.13 -5.79
C LEU A 146 -9.47 0.27 -6.07
N TRP A 147 -10.79 0.44 -5.92
CA TRP A 147 -11.47 1.71 -6.20
C TRP A 147 -12.29 2.15 -4.99
N THR A 148 -11.97 3.32 -4.44
CA THR A 148 -12.69 3.89 -3.30
C THR A 148 -13.80 4.86 -3.72
N HIS A 149 -13.91 5.19 -5.00
CA HIS A 149 -14.95 6.09 -5.50
C HIS A 149 -15.77 5.47 -6.64
N ASN A 150 -16.97 6.01 -6.82
CA ASN A 150 -17.76 5.87 -8.03
C ASN A 150 -17.99 7.26 -8.64
N ARG A 151 -19.00 7.40 -9.51
CA ARG A 151 -19.29 8.65 -10.21
C ARG A 151 -19.46 9.88 -9.31
N GLN A 152 -19.95 9.72 -8.07
CA GLN A 152 -20.28 10.85 -7.20
C GLN A 152 -20.03 10.59 -5.70
N ARG A 153 -19.72 9.37 -5.28
CA ARG A 153 -19.54 9.00 -3.87
C ARG A 153 -18.24 8.27 -3.67
N THR A 154 -17.66 8.45 -2.48
CA THR A 154 -16.50 7.71 -2.01
C THR A 154 -16.87 6.82 -0.82
N ARG A 155 -16.17 5.70 -0.67
CA ARG A 155 -16.29 4.77 0.45
C ARG A 155 -14.96 4.06 0.69
N PRO A 156 -14.57 3.84 1.95
CA PRO A 156 -13.30 3.22 2.28
C PRO A 156 -13.23 1.74 1.86
N ILE A 157 -12.02 1.22 1.73
CA ILE A 157 -11.74 -0.21 1.58
C ILE A 157 -10.90 -0.66 2.78
N ASP A 158 -11.36 -1.71 3.45
CA ASP A 158 -10.67 -2.31 4.59
C ASP A 158 -10.26 -3.75 4.25
N ILE A 159 -8.98 -4.05 4.33
CA ILE A 159 -8.42 -5.39 4.14
C ILE A 159 -7.78 -5.84 5.45
N GLY A 160 -8.24 -6.96 5.99
CA GLY A 160 -7.79 -7.50 7.26
C GLY A 160 -6.34 -7.96 7.26
N CYS A 161 -5.88 -8.37 8.43
CA CYS A 161 -4.52 -8.85 8.66
C CYS A 161 -4.37 -10.29 8.17
N PHE A 162 -3.14 -10.72 7.87
CA PHE A 162 -2.86 -12.11 7.46
C PHE A 162 -3.67 -12.56 6.25
N THR A 163 -4.00 -11.66 5.34
CA THR A 163 -4.81 -12.02 4.19
C THR A 163 -3.90 -12.22 2.98
N TYR A 164 -4.10 -13.32 2.27
CA TYR A 164 -3.42 -13.56 0.99
C TYR A 164 -4.39 -13.27 -0.16
N ILE A 165 -4.10 -12.23 -0.93
CA ILE A 165 -4.94 -11.78 -2.03
C ILE A 165 -4.24 -12.15 -3.34
N GLY A 166 -4.91 -12.95 -4.17
CA GLY A 166 -4.39 -13.37 -5.47
C GLY A 166 -4.21 -12.22 -6.48
N SER A 167 -3.82 -12.60 -7.70
CA SER A 167 -3.68 -11.67 -8.83
C SER A 167 -5.04 -11.26 -9.40
N GLU A 168 -5.09 -10.18 -10.20
CA GLU A 168 -6.27 -9.81 -11.00
C GLU A 168 -7.53 -9.55 -10.16
N ILE A 169 -7.36 -8.96 -8.98
CA ILE A 169 -8.47 -8.70 -8.07
C ILE A 169 -9.11 -7.35 -8.36
N ARG A 170 -10.45 -7.27 -8.27
CA ARG A 170 -11.18 -5.99 -8.31
C ARG A 170 -11.92 -5.77 -7.00
N ILE A 171 -11.68 -4.64 -6.33
CA ILE A 171 -12.37 -4.27 -5.08
C ILE A 171 -13.17 -3.00 -5.33
N ALA A 172 -14.47 -3.05 -5.04
CA ALA A 172 -15.40 -1.95 -5.23
C ALA A 172 -15.42 -0.99 -4.01
N PRO A 173 -15.93 0.25 -4.18
CA PRO A 173 -16.03 1.21 -3.08
C PRO A 173 -16.86 0.68 -1.91
N GLY A 174 -16.29 0.69 -0.70
CA GLY A 174 -16.97 0.24 0.52
C GLY A 174 -16.85 -1.25 0.80
N ALA A 175 -16.16 -2.01 -0.05
CA ALA A 175 -15.95 -3.43 0.16
C ALA A 175 -14.84 -3.70 1.19
N SER A 176 -14.96 -4.82 1.89
CA SER A 176 -13.98 -5.24 2.89
C SER A 176 -13.64 -6.72 2.76
N ILE A 177 -12.40 -7.07 3.10
CA ILE A 177 -11.94 -8.46 3.21
C ILE A 177 -11.53 -8.71 4.66
N PRO A 178 -12.12 -9.69 5.37
CA PRO A 178 -11.75 -10.05 6.73
C PRO A 178 -10.30 -10.52 6.86
N SER A 179 -9.83 -10.61 8.11
CA SER A 179 -8.50 -11.14 8.40
C SER A 179 -8.43 -12.64 8.11
N ARG A 180 -7.21 -13.13 7.90
CA ARG A 180 -6.89 -14.56 7.77
C ARG A 180 -7.64 -15.24 6.63
N CYS A 181 -7.88 -14.52 5.54
CA CYS A 181 -8.57 -15.05 4.37
C CYS A 181 -7.61 -15.27 3.20
N ILE A 182 -7.99 -16.19 2.30
CA ILE A 182 -7.38 -16.32 0.98
C ILE A 182 -8.37 -15.82 -0.06
N VAL A 183 -7.96 -14.93 -0.94
CA VAL A 183 -8.78 -14.46 -2.06
C VAL A 183 -8.28 -15.08 -3.36
N GLY A 184 -9.11 -15.91 -3.97
CA GLY A 184 -8.83 -16.57 -5.24
C GLY A 184 -8.58 -15.58 -6.37
N ILE A 185 -7.68 -15.94 -7.29
CA ILE A 185 -7.32 -15.14 -8.46
C ILE A 185 -8.55 -14.70 -9.27
N GLY A 186 -8.56 -13.47 -9.78
CA GLY A 186 -9.65 -12.97 -10.63
C GLY A 186 -10.95 -12.59 -9.91
N SER A 187 -10.99 -12.65 -8.58
CA SER A 187 -12.20 -12.36 -7.81
C SER A 187 -12.59 -10.88 -7.81
N VAL A 188 -13.90 -10.61 -7.72
CA VAL A 188 -14.48 -9.27 -7.65
C VAL A 188 -15.22 -9.07 -6.33
N ILE A 189 -14.65 -8.27 -5.44
CA ILE A 189 -15.17 -8.03 -4.10
C ILE A 189 -16.02 -6.77 -4.14
N THR A 190 -17.34 -6.94 -4.03
CA THR A 190 -18.31 -5.85 -4.18
C THR A 190 -18.96 -5.41 -2.88
N ASN A 191 -18.80 -6.19 -1.80
CA ASN A 191 -19.50 -6.02 -0.54
C ASN A 191 -18.54 -6.15 0.63
N GLN A 192 -19.01 -5.76 1.82
CA GLN A 192 -18.32 -6.06 3.06
C GLN A 192 -18.46 -7.55 3.39
N LEU A 193 -17.35 -8.28 3.30
CA LEU A 193 -17.27 -9.66 3.77
C LEU A 193 -16.89 -9.64 5.26
N THR A 194 -17.39 -10.62 6.01
CA THR A 194 -17.26 -10.66 7.49
C THR A 194 -16.67 -11.96 8.05
N GLN A 195 -16.63 -13.03 7.26
CA GLN A 195 -16.10 -14.33 7.70
C GLN A 195 -14.58 -14.37 7.58
N GLU A 196 -13.89 -14.53 8.71
CA GLU A 196 -12.45 -14.79 8.78
C GLU A 196 -12.16 -16.28 8.57
N GLU A 197 -10.90 -16.63 8.24
CA GLU A 197 -10.47 -18.01 7.96
C GLU A 197 -11.25 -18.67 6.82
N TYR A 198 -11.57 -17.91 5.77
CA TYR A 198 -12.27 -18.44 4.59
C TYR A 198 -11.49 -18.23 3.30
N LEU A 199 -11.69 -19.18 2.37
CA LEU A 199 -11.42 -18.99 0.96
C LEU A 199 -12.55 -18.14 0.39
N ILE A 200 -12.20 -16.96 -0.11
CA ILE A 200 -13.10 -16.03 -0.80
C ILE A 200 -12.81 -16.13 -2.29
N ALA A 201 -13.82 -16.39 -3.12
CA ALA A 201 -13.64 -16.43 -4.56
C ALA A 201 -14.90 -16.07 -5.35
N GLY A 202 -14.72 -15.69 -6.61
CA GLY A 202 -15.80 -15.54 -7.59
C GLY A 202 -16.08 -14.11 -8.06
N VAL A 203 -17.08 -13.99 -8.94
CA VAL A 203 -17.54 -12.72 -9.52
C VAL A 203 -19.07 -12.66 -9.47
N PRO A 204 -19.69 -11.99 -8.48
CA PRO A 204 -19.06 -11.38 -7.31
C PRO A 204 -18.50 -12.44 -6.34
N ALA A 205 -17.48 -12.06 -5.58
CA ALA A 205 -16.79 -12.92 -4.64
C ALA A 205 -17.66 -13.24 -3.43
N LYS A 206 -17.57 -14.49 -2.95
CA LYS A 206 -18.24 -14.98 -1.74
C LYS A 206 -17.28 -15.83 -0.93
N SER A 207 -17.58 -15.99 0.36
CA SER A 207 -16.97 -17.00 1.21
C SER A 207 -17.38 -18.39 0.72
N ILE A 208 -16.41 -19.19 0.28
CA ILE A 208 -16.64 -20.50 -0.35
C ILE A 208 -16.52 -21.64 0.65
N LYS A 209 -15.40 -21.71 1.36
CA LYS A 209 -15.14 -22.73 2.39
C LYS A 209 -14.21 -22.18 3.48
N PRO A 210 -14.26 -22.72 4.71
CA PRO A 210 -13.22 -22.48 5.70
C PRO A 210 -11.85 -22.92 5.17
N LEU A 211 -10.80 -22.25 5.61
CA LEU A 211 -9.41 -22.63 5.34
C LEU A 211 -9.04 -23.89 6.13
N ASP A 212 -8.44 -24.85 5.44
CA ASP A 212 -7.77 -25.99 6.08
C ASP A 212 -6.32 -25.65 6.46
N GLU A 213 -5.56 -26.62 6.98
CA GLU A 213 -4.17 -26.39 7.42
C GLU A 213 -3.22 -26.10 6.26
N GLU A 214 -3.48 -26.64 5.06
CA GLU A 214 -2.68 -26.33 3.86
C GLU A 214 -2.93 -24.89 3.40
N ASP A 215 -4.18 -24.44 3.48
CA ASP A 215 -4.56 -23.05 3.22
C ASP A 215 -3.90 -22.10 4.24
N LYS A 216 -4.01 -22.39 5.55
CA LYS A 216 -3.46 -21.55 6.63
C LYS A 216 -1.95 -21.35 6.52
N PHE A 217 -1.22 -22.37 6.05
CA PHE A 217 0.21 -22.26 5.78
C PHE A 217 0.57 -21.06 4.88
N LEU A 218 -0.30 -20.68 3.94
CA LEU A 218 -0.07 -19.57 3.01
C LEU A 218 -0.19 -18.19 3.66
N ILE A 219 -0.91 -18.08 4.78
CA ILE A 219 -1.17 -16.81 5.48
C ILE A 219 -0.42 -16.67 6.80
N GLU A 220 0.08 -17.77 7.37
CA GLU A 220 0.82 -17.77 8.63
C GLU A 220 2.34 -17.64 8.44
N ARG A 221 2.84 -17.98 7.25
CA ARG A 221 4.25 -17.80 6.92
C ARG A 221 4.61 -16.31 6.86
N LYS A 222 5.78 -15.96 7.39
CA LYS A 222 6.33 -14.61 7.26
C LYS A 222 6.33 -14.16 5.79
N THR A 223 5.79 -12.98 5.56
CA THR A 223 5.73 -12.34 4.24
C THR A 223 7.14 -12.02 3.71
N ARG A 224 8.10 -11.77 4.60
CA ARG A 224 9.51 -11.57 4.29
C ARG A 224 10.40 -12.46 5.17
N LEU A 225 11.54 -12.88 4.63
CA LEU A 225 12.52 -13.69 5.37
C LEU A 225 13.15 -12.93 6.55
N ASP A 226 13.30 -11.61 6.42
CA ASP A 226 13.88 -10.72 7.43
C ASP A 226 12.83 -10.13 8.40
N LEU A 227 11.57 -10.57 8.33
CA LEU A 227 10.51 -10.09 9.22
C LEU A 227 10.76 -10.60 10.66
N PRO A 228 10.76 -9.73 11.68
CA PRO A 228 10.81 -10.14 13.08
C PRO A 228 9.61 -11.01 13.49
N ASP A 229 9.72 -11.78 14.57
CA ASP A 229 8.61 -12.62 15.05
C ASP A 229 7.49 -11.80 15.72
N ASP A 230 7.81 -10.60 16.23
CA ASP A 230 6.87 -9.66 16.87
C ASP A 230 6.03 -8.84 15.87
N ILE A 231 6.26 -9.02 14.56
CA ILE A 231 5.52 -8.37 13.46
C ILE A 231 4.79 -9.42 12.64
#